data_AF-A0A662WZK7-F1
#
_entry.id   AF-A0A662WZK7-F1
#
_cell.length_a   1.000
_cell.length_b   1.000
_cell.length_c   1.000
_cell.angle_alpha   90.00
_cell.angle_beta   90.00
_cell.angle_gamma   90.00
#
_symmetry.space_group_name_H-M   'P 1'
#
loop_
_entity.id
_entity.type
_entity.pdbx_description
1 polymer ?
#
loop_
_entity_poly.entity_id
_entity_poly.type
_entity_poly.pdbx_seq_one_letter_code
_entity_poly.pdbx_strand_id
1 'polypeptide(L)'
;MAEETTMKQRPVAAAAASEKPTPELLKTDVGGVYAEEEGELFAPPDQSPSSFAWSEVVWYNVVVLASWHVGALYALLFVLPQCTLQQVLMLWILLWVVAGLGITAGAHRLWSHRGYKAKLPLRVFLMLCNSMAFEGTIFEWSRDHRVHHKGSDTTADPHNS
;
A
#
# COMPACT_ATOMS: atom_id res chain seq x y z
N MET A 1 73.96 26.13 9.83
CA MET A 1 73.28 25.75 11.08
C MET A 1 71.83 26.13 10.91
N ALA A 2 71.00 25.18 10.49
CA ALA A 2 69.56 25.38 10.27
C ALA A 2 68.82 24.83 11.50
N GLU A 3 68.08 25.69 12.20
CA GLU A 3 67.29 25.34 13.38
C GLU A 3 66.03 24.56 12.98
N GLU A 4 65.97 23.32 13.46
CA GLU A 4 64.86 22.39 13.31
C GLU A 4 63.72 22.81 14.26
N THR A 5 62.65 23.39 13.71
CA THR A 5 61.50 23.84 14.50
C THR A 5 60.61 22.64 14.83
N THR A 6 60.79 22.06 16.02
CA THR A 6 59.96 20.96 16.52
C THR A 6 58.55 21.47 16.86
N MET A 7 57.56 21.06 16.07
CA MET A 7 56.14 21.37 16.30
C MET A 7 55.64 20.63 17.56
N LYS A 8 55.51 21.33 18.69
CA LYS A 8 54.88 20.79 19.90
C LYS A 8 53.41 20.46 19.61
N GLN A 9 53.06 19.18 19.59
CA GLN A 9 51.66 18.74 19.54
C GLN A 9 50.95 19.20 20.82
N ARG A 10 49.81 19.89 20.66
CA ARG A 10 48.91 20.26 21.76
C ARG A 10 48.26 19.00 22.33
N PRO A 11 48.08 18.90 23.67
CA PRO A 11 47.38 17.78 24.27
C PRO A 11 45.93 17.78 23.77
N VAL A 12 45.49 16.65 23.22
CA VAL A 12 44.08 16.39 22.91
C VAL A 12 43.35 16.31 24.24
N ALA A 13 42.65 17.38 24.60
CA ALA A 13 41.67 17.31 25.67
C ALA A 13 40.63 16.26 25.25
N ALA A 14 40.57 15.15 25.99
CA ALA A 14 39.47 14.21 25.89
C ALA A 14 38.18 14.98 26.19
N ALA A 15 37.42 15.30 25.14
CA ALA A 15 36.08 15.80 25.30
C ALA A 15 35.27 14.69 25.97
N ALA A 16 35.00 14.85 27.27
CA ALA A 16 34.05 14.03 27.97
C ALA A 16 32.74 14.07 27.18
N ALA A 17 32.34 12.92 26.62
CA ALA A 17 31.06 12.75 25.99
C ALA A 17 30.00 12.96 27.07
N SER A 18 29.45 14.17 27.15
CA SER A 18 28.20 14.41 27.83
C SER A 18 27.14 13.55 27.13
N GLU A 19 26.74 12.46 27.76
CA GLU A 19 25.53 11.73 27.39
C GLU A 19 24.39 12.75 27.37
N LYS A 20 23.87 13.04 26.18
CA LYS A 20 22.59 13.74 26.08
C LYS A 20 21.56 12.88 26.80
N PRO A 21 20.79 13.42 27.76
CA PRO A 21 19.72 12.66 28.37
C PRO A 21 18.79 12.21 27.24
N THR A 22 18.70 10.90 27.06
CA THR A 22 17.68 10.32 26.19
C THR A 22 16.36 10.82 26.76
N PRO A 23 15.50 11.50 25.99
CA PRO A 23 14.21 11.92 26.52
C PRO A 23 13.55 10.66 27.05
N GLU A 24 13.23 10.67 28.34
CA GLU A 24 12.48 9.59 28.97
C GLU A 24 11.21 9.44 28.14
N LEU A 25 11.19 8.40 27.31
CA LEU A 25 10.03 8.02 26.54
C LEU A 25 8.91 7.96 27.55
N LEU A 26 7.95 8.87 27.43
CA LEU A 26 6.75 8.86 28.24
C LEU A 26 6.20 7.44 28.10
N LYS A 27 6.37 6.62 29.14
CA LYS A 27 5.76 5.31 29.23
C LYS A 27 4.28 5.61 29.37
N THR A 28 3.66 5.79 28.21
CA THR A 28 2.22 5.73 28.12
C THR A 28 1.92 4.28 28.47
N ASP A 29 1.22 4.08 29.58
CA ASP A 29 0.73 2.78 30.02
C ASP A 29 -0.37 2.27 29.06
N VAL A 30 -0.17 2.40 27.74
CA VAL A 30 -1.01 1.82 26.69
C VAL A 30 -0.68 0.33 26.50
N GLY A 31 -0.22 -0.33 27.56
CA GLY A 31 -0.18 -1.77 27.65
C GLY A 31 -1.41 -2.21 28.42
N GLY A 32 -2.36 -2.86 27.75
CA GLY A 32 -3.36 -3.64 28.46
C GLY A 32 -4.78 -3.63 27.90
N VAL A 33 -5.10 -2.83 26.88
CA VAL A 33 -6.42 -2.94 26.21
C VAL A 33 -6.22 -3.06 24.71
N TYR A 34 -5.60 -2.06 24.08
CA TYR A 34 -5.36 -2.06 22.63
C TYR A 34 -4.36 -3.12 22.18
N ALA A 35 -3.36 -3.44 23.01
CA ALA A 35 -2.37 -4.46 22.68
C ALA A 35 -2.95 -5.89 22.76
N GLU A 36 -3.93 -6.10 23.64
CA GLU A 36 -4.63 -7.38 23.78
C GLU A 36 -5.64 -7.55 22.63
N GLU A 37 -6.43 -6.51 22.31
CA GLU A 37 -7.32 -6.49 21.15
C GLU A 37 -6.56 -6.67 19.81
N GLU A 38 -5.38 -6.03 19.66
CA GLU A 38 -4.53 -6.27 18.48
C GLU A 38 -4.06 -7.74 18.43
N GLY A 39 -3.72 -8.35 19.56
CA GLY A 39 -3.29 -9.76 19.63
C GLY A 39 -4.40 -10.75 19.26
N GLU A 40 -5.63 -10.48 19.66
CA GLU A 40 -6.81 -11.28 19.29
C GLU A 40 -7.18 -11.10 17.81
N LEU A 41 -7.07 -9.89 17.28
CA LEU A 41 -7.39 -9.60 15.88
C LEU A 41 -6.47 -10.35 14.89
N PHE A 42 -5.18 -10.50 15.23
CA PHE A 42 -4.20 -11.25 14.44
C PHE A 42 -4.07 -12.72 14.89
N ALA A 43 -4.98 -13.22 15.72
CA ALA A 43 -5.00 -14.64 16.05
C ALA A 43 -5.34 -15.47 14.79
N PRO A 44 -4.81 -16.70 14.68
CA PRO A 44 -5.21 -17.60 13.61
C PRO A 44 -6.73 -17.82 13.65
N PRO A 45 -7.39 -17.87 12.48
CA PRO A 45 -8.84 -17.90 12.43
C PRO A 45 -9.38 -19.16 13.12
N ASP A 46 -10.46 -18.99 13.89
CA ASP A 46 -11.27 -20.12 14.33
C ASP A 46 -11.77 -20.85 13.07
N GLN A 47 -11.44 -22.14 12.95
CA GLN A 47 -11.83 -22.99 11.82
C GLN A 47 -13.32 -23.39 11.89
N SER A 48 -14.14 -22.65 12.65
CA SER A 48 -15.59 -22.81 12.61
C SER A 48 -16.08 -22.44 11.20
N PRO A 49 -17.03 -23.21 10.63
CA PRO A 49 -17.52 -22.94 9.30
C PRO A 49 -18.14 -21.54 9.28
N SER A 50 -17.54 -20.61 8.55
CA SER A 50 -18.12 -19.28 8.35
C SER A 50 -19.47 -19.47 7.67
N SER A 51 -20.55 -19.25 8.42
CA SER A 51 -21.89 -19.34 7.86
C SER A 51 -22.11 -18.07 7.04
N PHE A 52 -21.98 -18.18 5.72
CA PHE A 52 -22.27 -17.08 4.81
C PHE A 52 -23.68 -16.51 5.09
N ALA A 53 -23.74 -15.22 5.41
CA ALA A 53 -24.98 -14.51 5.67
C ALA A 53 -25.30 -13.54 4.53
N TRP A 54 -26.46 -13.74 3.86
CA TRP A 54 -26.91 -12.86 2.78
C TRP A 54 -27.09 -11.39 3.19
N SER A 55 -27.25 -11.12 4.49
CA SER A 55 -27.35 -9.78 5.05
C SER A 55 -26.03 -9.00 5.05
N GLU A 56 -24.89 -9.69 5.03
CA GLU A 56 -23.56 -9.08 5.02
C GLU A 56 -23.12 -8.67 3.60
N VAL A 57 -23.85 -9.14 2.58
CA VAL A 57 -23.56 -8.83 1.19
C VAL A 57 -23.84 -7.35 0.91
N VAL A 58 -22.80 -6.64 0.49
CA VAL A 58 -22.91 -5.26 0.01
C VAL A 58 -23.43 -5.26 -1.43
N TRP A 59 -24.76 -5.31 -1.57
CA TRP A 59 -25.46 -5.42 -2.87
C TRP A 59 -25.14 -4.31 -3.86
N TYR A 60 -24.78 -3.12 -3.38
CA TYR A 60 -24.31 -2.03 -4.24
C TYR A 60 -23.09 -2.46 -5.08
N ASN A 61 -22.09 -3.08 -4.44
CA ASN A 61 -20.89 -3.57 -5.13
C ASN A 61 -21.24 -4.68 -6.13
N VAL A 62 -22.16 -5.58 -5.75
CA VAL A 62 -22.64 -6.66 -6.62
C VAL A 62 -23.25 -6.09 -7.89
N VAL A 63 -24.16 -5.11 -7.77
CA VAL A 63 -24.81 -4.48 -8.93
C VAL A 63 -23.81 -3.74 -9.81
N VAL A 64 -22.90 -2.96 -9.21
CA VAL A 64 -21.88 -2.21 -9.96
C VAL A 64 -20.95 -3.16 -10.71
N LEU A 65 -20.43 -4.20 -10.06
CA LEU A 65 -19.54 -5.18 -10.70
C LEU A 65 -20.29 -5.99 -11.76
N ALA A 66 -21.52 -6.43 -11.50
CA ALA A 66 -22.34 -7.14 -12.48
C ALA A 66 -22.59 -6.27 -13.72
N SER A 67 -22.90 -4.98 -13.54
CA SER A 67 -23.12 -4.05 -14.65
C SER A 67 -21.88 -3.91 -15.54
N TRP A 68 -20.68 -3.86 -14.95
CA TRP A 68 -19.42 -3.84 -15.70
C TRP A 68 -19.20 -5.10 -16.52
N HIS A 69 -19.52 -6.28 -15.97
CA HIS A 69 -19.37 -7.54 -16.70
C HIS A 69 -20.40 -7.69 -17.83
N VAL A 70 -21.64 -7.20 -17.62
CA VAL A 70 -22.64 -7.12 -18.70
C VAL A 70 -22.18 -6.18 -19.81
N GLY A 71 -21.62 -5.02 -19.45
CA GLY A 71 -21.03 -4.09 -20.41
C GLY A 71 -19.86 -4.69 -21.18
N ALA A 72 -18.98 -5.45 -20.50
CA ALA A 72 -17.88 -6.17 -21.15
C ALA A 72 -18.37 -7.25 -22.13
N LEU A 73 -19.41 -8.01 -21.76
CA LEU A 73 -20.03 -8.99 -22.65
C LEU A 73 -20.68 -8.32 -23.86
N TYR A 74 -21.38 -7.20 -23.65
CA TYR A 74 -21.94 -6.41 -24.75
C TYR A 74 -20.84 -5.90 -25.69
N ALA A 75 -19.75 -5.35 -25.14
CA ALA A 75 -18.63 -4.88 -25.94
C ALA A 75 -18.01 -6.02 -26.75
N LEU A 76 -17.82 -7.19 -26.14
CA LEU A 76 -17.29 -8.39 -26.80
C LEU A 76 -18.16 -8.84 -27.99
N LEU A 77 -19.48 -8.84 -27.82
CA LEU A 77 -20.41 -9.38 -28.83
C LEU A 77 -20.77 -8.38 -29.93
N PHE A 78 -20.87 -7.09 -29.60
CA PHE A 78 -21.45 -6.09 -30.51
C PHE A 78 -20.48 -4.99 -30.93
N VAL A 79 -19.47 -4.69 -30.11
CA VAL A 79 -18.52 -3.59 -30.38
C VAL A 79 -17.23 -4.12 -31.00
N LEU A 80 -16.58 -5.10 -30.37
CA LEU A 80 -15.29 -5.64 -30.82
C LEU A 80 -15.32 -6.19 -32.26
N PRO A 81 -16.40 -6.82 -32.77
CA PRO A 81 -16.44 -7.24 -34.17
C PRO A 81 -16.41 -6.09 -35.18
N GLN A 82 -16.70 -4.87 -34.75
CA GLN A 82 -16.66 -3.66 -35.59
C GLN A 82 -15.27 -2.97 -35.57
N CYS A 83 -14.39 -3.38 -34.66
CA CYS A 83 -13.05 -2.81 -34.51
C CYS A 83 -12.01 -3.60 -35.30
N THR A 84 -10.96 -2.92 -35.75
CA THR A 84 -9.79 -3.62 -36.30
C THR A 84 -8.98 -4.24 -35.17
N LEU A 85 -8.29 -5.36 -35.44
CA LEU A 85 -7.42 -6.01 -34.47
C LEU A 85 -6.37 -5.04 -33.90
N GLN A 86 -5.83 -4.16 -34.74
CA GLN A 86 -4.87 -3.14 -34.32
C GLN A 86 -5.45 -2.19 -33.27
N GLN A 87 -6.70 -1.73 -33.45
CA GLN A 87 -7.36 -0.85 -32.47
C GLN A 87 -7.55 -1.54 -31.13
N VAL A 88 -8.01 -2.80 -31.17
CA VAL A 88 -8.24 -3.61 -29.97
C VAL A 88 -6.93 -3.82 -29.21
N LEU A 89 -5.87 -4.23 -29.90
CA LEU A 89 -4.56 -4.46 -29.27
C LEU A 89 -3.95 -3.18 -28.72
N MET A 90 -4.05 -2.05 -29.43
CA MET A 90 -3.55 -0.77 -28.93
C MET A 90 -4.27 -0.35 -27.64
N LEU A 91 -5.61 -0.44 -27.62
CA LEU A 91 -6.38 -0.08 -26.44
C LEU A 91 -6.08 -1.01 -25.27
N TRP A 92 -6.02 -2.32 -25.53
CA TRP A 92 -5.73 -3.31 -24.51
C TRP A 92 -4.36 -3.08 -23.84
N ILE A 93 -3.30 -2.92 -24.65
CA ILE A 93 -1.95 -2.67 -24.12
C ILE A 93 -1.90 -1.35 -23.35
N LEU A 94 -2.50 -0.28 -23.89
CA LEU A 94 -2.52 1.02 -23.23
C LEU A 94 -3.20 0.94 -21.87
N LEU A 95 -4.39 0.35 -21.80
CA LEU A 95 -5.15 0.22 -20.55
C LEU A 95 -4.43 -0.68 -19.55
N TRP A 96 -3.86 -1.80 -20.01
CA TRP A 96 -3.10 -2.72 -19.15
C TRP A 96 -1.89 -2.04 -18.53
N VAL A 97 -1.10 -1.30 -19.32
CA VAL A 97 0.06 -0.56 -18.80
C VAL A 97 -0.37 0.56 -17.86
N VAL A 98 -1.37 1.36 -18.23
CA VAL A 98 -1.81 2.51 -17.43
C VAL A 98 -2.40 2.05 -16.09
N ALA A 99 -3.32 1.10 -16.10
CA ALA A 99 -3.91 0.56 -14.88
C ALA A 99 -2.84 -0.14 -14.02
N GLY A 100 -2.00 -0.98 -14.63
CA GLY A 100 -0.92 -1.70 -13.96
C GLY A 100 0.08 -0.77 -13.29
N LEU A 101 0.46 0.35 -13.92
CA LEU A 101 1.32 1.38 -13.33
C LEU A 101 0.64 2.07 -12.13
N GLY A 102 -0.65 2.38 -12.26
CA GLY A 102 -1.45 2.98 -11.19
C GLY A 102 -1.42 2.15 -9.90
N ILE A 103 -1.65 0.84 -10.03
CA ILE A 103 -1.65 -0.08 -8.88
C ILE A 103 -0.22 -0.34 -8.40
N THR A 104 0.67 -0.82 -9.27
CA THR A 104 1.97 -1.35 -8.84
C THR A 104 2.95 -0.26 -8.43
N ALA A 105 3.13 0.77 -9.26
CA ALA A 105 4.03 1.87 -8.96
C ALA A 105 3.39 2.88 -8.01
N GLY A 106 2.07 3.08 -8.13
CA GLY A 106 1.28 3.95 -7.27
C GLY A 106 0.83 3.28 -5.98
N ALA A 107 -0.38 2.71 -5.96
CA ALA A 107 -1.07 2.21 -4.75
C ALA A 107 -0.16 1.34 -3.88
N HIS A 108 0.50 0.38 -4.50
CA HIS A 108 1.35 -0.59 -3.84
C HIS A 108 2.67 0.02 -3.36
N ARG A 109 3.56 0.45 -4.27
CA ARG A 109 4.93 0.84 -3.89
C ARG A 109 5.01 2.23 -3.28
N LEU A 110 4.29 3.21 -3.81
CA LEU A 110 4.39 4.60 -3.37
C LEU A 110 3.56 4.85 -2.10
N TRP A 111 2.27 4.50 -2.12
CA TRP A 111 1.36 4.87 -1.04
C TRP A 111 1.27 3.83 0.08
N SER A 112 1.31 2.53 -0.24
CA SER A 112 1.26 1.47 0.79
C SER A 112 2.63 1.24 1.43
N HIS A 113 3.66 0.96 0.64
CA HIS A 113 4.99 0.61 1.17
C HIS A 113 5.95 1.78 1.38
N ARG A 114 5.64 2.96 0.85
CA ARG A 114 6.54 4.13 0.85
C ARG A 114 7.95 3.78 0.34
N GLY A 115 8.03 2.90 -0.67
CA GLY A 115 9.29 2.39 -1.20
C GLY A 115 10.14 3.44 -1.93
N TYR A 116 9.53 4.58 -2.29
CA TYR A 116 10.24 5.73 -2.87
C TYR A 116 9.48 7.04 -2.61
N LYS A 117 10.14 8.18 -2.85
CA LYS A 117 9.53 9.51 -2.77
C LYS A 117 9.31 10.08 -4.18
N ALA A 118 8.06 10.40 -4.50
CA ALA A 118 7.68 11.02 -5.77
C ALA A 118 7.39 12.52 -5.59
N LYS A 119 7.78 13.35 -6.58
CA LYS A 119 7.34 14.75 -6.66
C LYS A 119 5.90 14.84 -7.14
N LEU A 120 5.26 15.99 -6.93
CA LEU A 120 3.84 16.20 -7.23
C LEU A 120 3.42 15.77 -8.66
N PRO A 121 4.16 16.06 -9.75
CA PRO A 121 3.73 15.67 -11.09
C PRO A 121 3.56 14.16 -11.24
N LEU A 122 4.53 13.38 -10.73
CA LEU A 122 4.46 11.92 -10.77
C LEU A 122 3.35 11.38 -9.87
N ARG A 123 3.12 11.99 -8.70
CA ARG A 123 2.01 11.61 -7.81
C ARG A 123 0.66 11.81 -8.47
N VAL A 124 0.47 12.92 -9.17
CA VAL A 124 -0.78 13.21 -9.92
C VAL A 124 -0.94 12.24 -11.08
N PHE A 125 0.13 11.99 -11.85
CA PHE A 125 0.10 11.00 -12.94
C PHE A 125 -0.32 9.62 -12.44
N LEU A 126 0.34 9.09 -11.40
CA LEU A 126 0.01 7.78 -10.83
C LEU A 126 -1.39 7.74 -10.21
N MET A 127 -1.89 8.86 -9.68
CA MET A 127 -3.25 8.95 -9.15
C MET A 127 -4.30 8.81 -10.25
N LEU A 128 -4.07 9.44 -11.41
CA LEU A 128 -4.94 9.29 -12.58
C LEU A 128 -4.88 7.86 -13.12
N CYS A 129 -3.68 7.28 -13.22
CA CYS A 129 -3.50 5.87 -13.59
C CYS A 129 -4.24 4.91 -12.65
N ASN A 130 -4.15 5.13 -11.33
CA ASN A 130 -4.88 4.34 -10.33
C ASN A 130 -6.40 4.48 -10.49
N SER A 131 -6.88 5.69 -10.80
CA SER A 131 -8.31 5.94 -11.01
C SER A 131 -8.85 5.16 -12.22
N MET A 132 -8.01 4.95 -13.24
CA MET A 132 -8.35 4.09 -14.39
C MET A 132 -8.34 2.59 -14.08
N ALA A 133 -7.66 2.16 -13.02
CA ALA A 133 -7.62 0.74 -12.62
C ALA A 133 -8.90 0.30 -11.90
N PHE A 134 -9.66 1.23 -11.32
CA PHE A 134 -10.96 0.98 -10.68
C PHE A 134 -10.92 -0.02 -9.50
N GLU A 135 -9.82 -0.10 -8.76
CA GLU A 135 -9.67 -0.94 -7.56
C GLU A 135 -9.96 -0.20 -6.23
N GLY A 136 -10.89 0.76 -6.26
CA GLY A 136 -11.19 1.62 -5.12
C GLY A 136 -10.24 2.82 -4.96
N THR A 137 -10.41 3.57 -3.88
CA THR A 137 -9.59 4.77 -3.65
C THR A 137 -8.17 4.40 -3.23
N ILE A 138 -7.20 5.27 -3.53
CA ILE A 138 -5.80 5.08 -3.10
C ILE A 138 -5.72 4.87 -1.58
N PHE A 139 -6.58 5.56 -0.82
CA PHE A 139 -6.62 5.45 0.63
C PHE A 139 -7.09 4.08 1.10
N GLU A 140 -8.25 3.62 0.62
CA GLU A 140 -8.80 2.30 0.97
C GLU A 140 -7.85 1.18 0.58
N TRP A 141 -7.38 1.19 -0.68
CA TRP A 141 -6.42 0.20 -1.18
C TRP A 141 -5.16 0.17 -0.30
N SER A 142 -4.61 1.35 0.03
CA SER A 142 -3.39 1.41 0.85
C SER A 142 -3.60 0.99 2.29
N ARG A 143 -4.79 1.21 2.85
CA ARG A 143 -5.16 0.74 4.19
C ARG A 143 -5.25 -0.77 4.19
N ASP A 144 -6.05 -1.32 3.29
CA ASP A 144 -6.36 -2.75 3.23
C ASP A 144 -5.10 -3.56 2.90
N HIS A 145 -4.25 -3.06 2.01
CA HIS A 145 -2.96 -3.68 1.69
C HIS A 145 -1.99 -3.74 2.88
N ARG A 146 -1.99 -2.72 3.75
CA ARG A 146 -1.16 -2.72 4.97
C ARG A 146 -1.69 -3.72 5.99
N VAL A 147 -3.02 -3.82 6.12
CA VAL A 147 -3.67 -4.78 7.02
C VAL A 147 -3.41 -6.20 6.54
N HIS A 148 -3.58 -6.47 5.25
CA HIS A 148 -3.24 -7.74 4.61
C HIS A 148 -1.79 -8.16 4.91
N HIS A 149 -0.82 -7.25 4.77
CA HIS A 149 0.57 -7.59 5.12
C HIS A 149 0.82 -7.81 6.62
N LYS A 150 0.08 -7.13 7.51
CA LYS A 150 0.25 -7.28 8.97
C LYS A 150 -0.44 -8.53 9.50
N GLY A 151 -1.58 -8.89 8.90
CA GLY A 151 -2.48 -9.95 9.37
C GLY A 151 -2.82 -10.99 8.32
N SER A 152 -1.91 -11.27 7.37
CA SER A 152 -2.07 -12.34 6.39
C SER A 152 -2.46 -13.64 7.10
N ASP A 153 -3.42 -14.36 6.53
CA ASP A 153 -3.90 -15.64 7.05
C ASP A 153 -4.56 -15.54 8.44
N THR A 154 -5.06 -14.35 8.80
CA THR A 154 -5.84 -14.09 10.03
C THR A 154 -7.22 -13.56 9.70
N THR A 155 -8.13 -13.54 10.69
CA THR A 155 -9.46 -12.92 10.51
C THR A 155 -9.40 -11.43 10.17
N ALA A 156 -8.28 -10.76 10.45
CA ALA A 156 -8.05 -9.37 10.13
C ALA A 156 -7.75 -9.13 8.64
N ASP A 157 -7.39 -10.17 7.88
CA ASP A 157 -7.06 -10.03 6.46
C ASP A 157 -8.33 -9.70 5.65
N PRO A 158 -8.42 -8.52 5.01
CA PRO A 158 -9.56 -8.19 4.16
C PRO A 158 -9.75 -9.14 2.97
N HIS A 159 -8.71 -9.90 2.62
CA HIS A 159 -8.72 -10.90 1.56
C HIS A 159 -8.27 -12.27 2.08
N ASN A 160 -8.69 -12.61 3.30
CA ASN A 160 -8.43 -13.91 3.89
C ASN A 160 -8.81 -15.03 2.90
N SER A 161 -7.86 -15.93 2.64
CA SER A 161 -7.93 -16.96 1.60
C SER A 161 -8.45 -18.30 2.13
#